data_AF-A0A3B0S5W3-F1
#
_entry.id   AF-A0A3B0S5W3-F1
#
_cell.length_a   1.000
_cell.length_b   1.000
_cell.length_c   1.000
_cell.angle_alpha   90.00
_cell.angle_beta   90.00
_cell.angle_gamma   90.00
#
_symmetry.space_group_name_H-M   'P 1'
#
loop_
_entity.id
_entity.type
_entity.pdbx_description
1 polymer ?
#
loop_
_entity_poly.entity_id
_entity_poly.type
_entity_poly.pdbx_seq_one_letter_code
_entity_poly.pdbx_strand_id
1 'polypeptide(L)'
;FKNVDIYKANFRAMKHTLTGSEERVLMKLVVDGDTDRVLGCHIVGAEAAEMIQCIAIAVKAGVTKAQFDNTVALHPTIAEELVTMHEKFKPNI
;
A
#
# COMPACT_ATOMS: atom_id res chain seq x y z
N PHE A 1 -11.59 16.07 3.09
CA PHE A 1 -12.23 14.86 2.51
C PHE A 1 -13.36 14.46 3.43
N LYS A 2 -14.56 14.23 2.89
CA LYS A 2 -15.76 13.88 3.69
C LYS A 2 -15.83 12.37 3.93
N ASN A 3 -15.53 11.58 2.89
CA ASN A 3 -15.43 10.12 2.96
C ASN A 3 -13.99 9.69 2.66
N VAL A 4 -13.42 8.82 3.48
CA VAL A 4 -12.05 8.32 3.30
C VAL A 4 -12.06 6.81 3.43
N ASP A 5 -11.64 6.14 2.37
CA ASP A 5 -11.39 4.71 2.39
C ASP A 5 -9.92 4.45 2.75
N ILE A 6 -9.71 3.43 3.57
CA ILE A 6 -8.38 3.00 4.00
C ILE A 6 -8.15 1.59 3.51
N TYR A 7 -7.02 1.35 2.86
CA TYR A 7 -6.53 0.03 2.53
C TYR A 7 -5.24 -0.20 3.30
N LYS A 8 -5.07 -1.38 3.91
CA LYS A 8 -3.96 -1.63 4.83
C LYS A 8 -3.47 -3.07 4.70
N ALA A 9 -2.16 -3.23 4.54
CA ALA A 9 -1.48 -4.51 4.63
C ALA A 9 -0.56 -4.52 5.85
N ASN A 10 -0.50 -5.66 6.55
CA ASN A 10 0.42 -5.90 7.65
C ASN A 10 0.92 -7.34 7.60
N PHE A 11 2.17 -7.55 7.18
CA PHE A 11 2.68 -8.87 6.85
C PHE A 11 4.16 -9.01 7.20
N ARG A 12 4.67 -10.24 7.14
CA ARG A 12 6.10 -10.55 7.26
C ARG A 12 6.65 -10.81 5.86
N ALA A 13 7.67 -10.08 5.44
CA ALA A 13 8.24 -10.23 4.11
C ALA A 13 8.81 -11.64 3.91
N MET A 14 8.64 -12.22 2.71
CA MET A 14 9.08 -13.59 2.40
C MET A 14 10.57 -13.81 2.68
N LYS A 15 11.41 -12.78 2.45
CA LYS A 15 12.86 -12.83 2.73
C LYS A 15 13.18 -13.18 4.19
N HIS A 16 12.30 -12.82 5.12
CA HIS A 16 12.49 -13.09 6.55
C HIS A 16 12.15 -14.52 6.95
N THR A 17 11.46 -15.30 6.10
CA THR A 17 11.19 -16.72 6.36
C THR A 17 12.48 -17.54 6.47
N LEU A 18 13.52 -17.17 5.72
CA LEU A 18 14.82 -17.84 5.78
C LEU A 18 15.67 -17.38 6.97
N THR A 19 15.57 -16.12 7.35
CA THR A 19 16.40 -15.54 8.43
C THR A 19 15.79 -15.70 9.82
N GLY A 20 14.50 -16.06 9.92
CA GLY A 20 13.75 -16.09 11.18
C GLY A 20 13.49 -14.71 11.78
N SER A 21 13.66 -13.63 11.00
CA SER A 21 13.36 -12.27 11.49
C SER A 21 11.84 -12.11 11.68
N GLU A 22 11.44 -11.49 12.79
CA GLU A 22 10.04 -11.14 13.07
C GLU A 22 9.69 -9.70 12.65
N GLU A 23 10.57 -9.04 11.88
CA GLU A 23 10.30 -7.73 11.32
C GLU A 23 9.06 -7.76 10.40
N ARG A 24 8.17 -6.80 10.61
CA ARG A 24 6.90 -6.68 9.87
C ARG A 24 6.91 -5.45 9.00
N VAL A 25 6.23 -5.57 7.86
CA VAL A 25 5.93 -4.47 6.97
C VAL A 25 4.50 -4.01 7.22
N LEU A 26 4.30 -2.70 7.30
CA LEU A 26 3.01 -2.06 7.28
C LEU A 26 2.91 -1.15 6.06
N MET A 27 1.83 -1.30 5.30
CA MET A 27 1.48 -0.37 4.23
C MET A 27 0.05 0.12 4.41
N LYS A 28 -0.19 1.38 4.03
CA LYS A 28 -1.51 1.99 4.04
C LYS A 28 -1.71 2.89 2.83
N LEU A 29 -2.77 2.68 2.06
CA LEU A 29 -3.28 3.65 1.10
C LEU A 29 -4.46 4.41 1.71
N VAL A 30 -4.46 5.72 1.50
CA VAL A 30 -5.55 6.63 1.85
C VAL A 30 -6.21 7.05 0.56
N VAL A 31 -7.50 6.77 0.41
CA VAL A 31 -8.25 6.97 -0.82
C VAL A 31 -9.46 7.86 -0.53
N ASP A 32 -9.75 8.79 -1.43
CA ASP A 32 -10.98 9.56 -1.40
C ASP A 32 -12.15 8.62 -1.73
N GLY A 33 -13.05 8.41 -0.77
CA GLY A 33 -14.16 7.47 -0.93
C GLY A 33 -15.21 7.91 -1.95
N ASP A 34 -15.19 9.20 -2.35
CA ASP A 34 -16.14 9.73 -3.33
C ASP A 34 -15.58 9.67 -4.76
N THR A 35 -14.26 9.78 -4.94
CA THR A 35 -13.62 9.93 -6.26
C THR A 35 -12.66 8.81 -6.64
N ASP A 36 -12.39 7.88 -5.72
CA ASP A 36 -11.40 6.81 -5.85
C ASP A 36 -9.94 7.29 -5.97
N ARG A 37 -9.70 8.61 -5.84
CA ARG A 37 -8.36 9.17 -5.95
C ARG A 37 -7.50 8.76 -4.76
N VAL A 38 -6.27 8.33 -5.02
CA VAL A 38 -5.29 8.09 -3.96
C VAL A 38 -4.80 9.43 -3.42
N LEU A 39 -5.03 9.66 -2.12
CA LEU A 39 -4.69 10.87 -1.40
C LEU A 39 -3.30 10.79 -0.75
N GLY A 40 -2.86 9.57 -0.44
CA GLY A 40 -1.54 9.35 0.17
C GLY A 40 -1.26 7.88 0.43
N CYS A 41 0.00 7.62 0.78
CA CYS A 41 0.51 6.30 1.11
C CYS A 41 1.41 6.41 2.34
N HIS A 42 1.39 5.38 3.19
CA HIS A 42 2.33 5.23 4.30
C HIS A 42 2.97 3.84 4.22
N ILE A 43 4.28 3.78 4.42
CA ILE A 43 5.04 2.54 4.39
C ILE A 43 5.97 2.52 5.61
N VAL A 44 5.96 1.42 6.35
CA VAL A 44 6.92 1.11 7.41
C VAL A 44 7.50 -0.27 7.09
N GLY A 45 8.81 -0.34 6.91
CA GLY A 45 9.53 -1.56 6.57
C GLY A 45 10.80 -1.25 5.78
N ALA A 46 11.54 -2.29 5.41
CA ALA A 46 12.70 -2.17 4.53
C ALA A 46 12.34 -1.46 3.20
N GLU A 47 13.26 -0.63 2.70
CA GLU A 47 13.16 0.06 1.39
C GLU A 47 11.96 1.04 1.28
N ALA A 48 11.41 1.48 2.43
CA ALA A 48 10.28 2.40 2.46
C ALA A 48 10.57 3.74 1.77
N ALA A 49 11.81 4.25 1.86
CA ALA A 49 12.21 5.52 1.27
C ALA A 49 12.19 5.46 -0.27
N GLU A 50 12.69 4.36 -0.84
CA GLU A 50 12.73 4.11 -2.26
C GLU A 50 11.31 3.91 -2.82
N MET A 51 10.49 3.11 -2.14
CA MET A 51 9.10 2.88 -2.54
C MET A 51 8.24 4.14 -2.46
N ILE A 52 8.32 4.88 -1.35
CA ILE A 52 7.45 6.05 -1.14
C ILE A 52 7.76 7.16 -2.16
N GLN A 53 9.01 7.28 -2.62
CA GLN A 53 9.38 8.24 -3.66
C GLN A 53 8.70 7.94 -5.00
N CYS A 54 8.63 6.67 -5.40
CA CYS A 54 7.90 6.25 -6.59
C CYS A 54 6.39 6.52 -6.44
N ILE A 55 5.82 6.21 -5.27
CA ILE A 55 4.40 6.45 -4.99
C ILE A 55 4.06 7.94 -4.95
N ALA A 56 4.96 8.79 -4.48
CA ALA A 56 4.75 10.24 -4.47
C ALA A 56 4.49 10.80 -5.89
N ILE A 57 5.17 10.25 -6.92
CA ILE A 57 4.92 10.60 -8.33
C ILE A 57 3.50 10.23 -8.73
N ALA A 58 3.06 9.00 -8.41
CA ALA A 58 1.72 8.52 -8.73
C ALA A 58 0.62 9.35 -8.04
N VAL A 59 0.77 9.62 -6.74
CA VAL A 59 -0.16 10.47 -5.97
C VAL A 59 -0.22 11.89 -6.54
N LYS A 60 0.93 12.46 -6.92
CA LYS A 60 1.00 13.77 -7.58
C LYS A 60 0.28 13.78 -8.93
N ALA A 61 0.37 12.69 -9.69
CA ALA A 61 -0.35 12.50 -10.95
C ALA A 61 -1.87 12.29 -10.76
N GLY A 62 -2.34 12.09 -9.51
CA GLY A 62 -3.75 11.97 -9.20
C GLY A 62 -4.36 10.62 -9.57
N VAL A 63 -3.55 9.55 -9.53
CA VAL A 63 -4.02 8.19 -9.86
C VAL A 63 -5.14 7.72 -8.91
N THR A 64 -5.97 6.82 -9.42
CA THR A 64 -7.06 6.20 -8.66
C THR A 64 -6.66 4.85 -8.07
N LYS A 65 -7.41 4.37 -7.06
CA LYS A 65 -7.21 3.03 -6.50
C LYS A 65 -7.48 1.93 -7.53
N ALA A 66 -8.45 2.13 -8.42
CA ALA A 66 -8.66 1.23 -9.55
C ALA A 66 -7.44 1.14 -10.48
N GLN A 67 -6.66 2.21 -10.67
CA GLN A 67 -5.42 2.16 -11.46
C GLN A 67 -4.32 1.39 -10.73
N PHE A 68 -4.23 1.48 -9.40
CA PHE A 68 -3.37 0.60 -8.61
C PHE A 68 -3.76 -0.86 -8.81
N ASP A 69 -5.04 -1.21 -8.71
CA ASP A 69 -5.54 -2.59 -8.84
C ASP A 69 -5.38 -3.17 -10.25
N ASN A 70 -5.41 -2.32 -11.27
CA ASN A 70 -5.18 -2.71 -12.66
C ASN A 70 -3.68 -2.84 -13.00
N THR A 71 -2.78 -2.57 -12.06
CA THR A 71 -1.33 -2.71 -12.25
C THR A 71 -0.87 -4.10 -11.82
N VAL A 72 -0.16 -4.80 -12.71
CA VAL A 72 0.36 -6.14 -12.42
C VAL A 72 1.41 -6.08 -11.30
N ALA A 73 1.22 -6.93 -10.30
CA ALA A 73 2.16 -7.15 -9.21
C ALA A 73 3.51 -7.71 -9.71
N LEU A 74 4.61 -7.14 -9.21
CA LEU A 74 5.95 -7.72 -9.38
C LEU A 74 6.23 -8.68 -8.23
N HIS A 75 6.25 -9.99 -8.53
CA HIS A 75 6.45 -11.03 -7.53
C HIS A 75 7.86 -11.68 -7.64
N PRO A 76 8.54 -11.99 -6.52
CA PRO A 76 8.20 -11.64 -5.14
C PRO A 76 8.79 -10.29 -4.72
N THR A 77 7.97 -9.34 -4.26
CA THR A 77 8.44 -8.08 -3.69
C THR A 77 7.59 -7.63 -2.52
N ILE A 78 8.13 -6.78 -1.64
CA ILE A 78 7.33 -6.10 -0.62
C ILE A 78 6.34 -5.12 -1.28
N ALA A 79 6.76 -4.49 -2.39
CA ALA A 79 5.98 -3.48 -3.12
C ALA A 79 4.73 -4.04 -3.81
N GLU A 80 4.67 -5.35 -4.09
CA GLU A 80 3.51 -5.97 -4.73
C GLU A 80 2.21 -5.75 -3.93
N GLU A 81 2.32 -5.67 -2.60
CA GLU A 81 1.19 -5.40 -1.70
C GLU A 81 0.54 -4.03 -1.97
N LEU A 82 1.27 -3.05 -2.51
CA LEU A 82 0.68 -1.75 -2.86
C LEU A 82 -0.39 -1.86 -3.94
N VAL A 83 -0.35 -2.89 -4.80
CA VAL A 83 -1.28 -3.09 -5.92
C VAL A 83 -2.23 -4.28 -5.72
N THR A 84 -2.19 -4.96 -4.57
CA THR A 84 -3.05 -6.13 -4.26
C THR A 84 -3.95 -5.95 -3.03
N MET A 85 -4.00 -4.76 -2.41
CA MET A 85 -4.93 -4.47 -1.32
C MET A 85 -6.37 -4.28 -1.84
N HIS A 86 -7.17 -5.34 -1.92
CA HIS A 86 -8.54 -5.25 -2.45
C HIS A 86 -9.60 -4.89 -1.41
N GLU A 87 -9.35 -5.17 -0.13
CA GLU A 87 -10.35 -4.95 0.93
C GLU A 87 -10.13 -3.64 1.69
N LYS A 88 -11.23 -2.91 1.92
CA LYS A 88 -11.25 -1.72 2.77
C LYS A 88 -11.08 -2.12 4.23
N PHE A 89 -10.13 -1.49 4.91
CA PHE A 89 -9.90 -1.66 6.34
C PHE A 89 -11.10 -1.15 7.14
N LYS A 90 -11.65 -2.02 8.01
CA LYS A 90 -12.66 -1.66 9.00
C LYS A 90 -12.02 -1.73 10.39
N PRO A 91 -12.00 -0.63 11.16
CA PRO A 91 -11.55 -0.69 12.54
C PRO A 91 -12.50 -1.57 13.36
N ASN A 92 -11.95 -2.38 14.26
CA ASN A 92 -12.72 -3.07 15.27
C ASN A 92 -13.14 -2.03 16.31
N ILE A 93 -14.38 -1.57 16.25
CA ILE A 93 -15.02 -0.72 17.26
C ILE A 93 -16.07 -1.56 17.98
#